data_AF-A0A1V2G956-F1
#
_entry.id   AF-A0A1V2G956-F1
#
_cell.length_a   1.000
_cell.length_b   1.000
_cell.length_c   1.000
_cell.angle_alpha   90.00
_cell.angle_beta   90.00
_cell.angle_gamma   90.00
#
_symmetry.space_group_name_H-M   'P 1'
#
loop_
_entity.id
_entity.type
_entity.pdbx_description
1 polymer ?
#
loop_
_entity_poly.entity_id
_entity_poly.type
_entity_poly.pdbx_seq_one_letter_code
_entity_poly.pdbx_strand_id
1 'polypeptide(L)'
;RRPEMTYEKLTTLTPFAPALTDEQAAEQVEIQVKYEGYIARQQDEIEKQLRNENTLLPATLDYRQVSGLSNEVIAKLNDHKPASIGQASRISGVTPAAISILLVWLKKQGMLRRSA
;
A
#
# COMPACT_ATOMS: atom_id res chain seq x y z
N ARG A 1 -22.06 7.78 1.87
CA ARG A 1 -21.39 8.57 2.94
C ARG A 1 -21.52 10.04 2.59
N ARG A 2 -22.04 10.88 3.48
CA ARG A 2 -22.22 12.33 3.26
C ARG A 2 -21.13 13.07 4.04
N PRO A 3 -20.16 13.73 3.40
CA PRO A 3 -19.01 14.34 4.09
C PRO A 3 -19.40 15.37 5.15
N GLU A 4 -20.50 16.09 4.91
CA GLU A 4 -21.01 17.17 5.77
C GLU A 4 -21.78 16.69 7.01
N MET A 5 -21.96 15.37 7.15
CA MET A 5 -22.73 14.76 8.23
C MET A 5 -21.82 14.39 9.40
N THR A 6 -22.09 14.96 10.57
CA THR A 6 -21.39 14.66 11.85
C THR A 6 -22.28 13.79 12.74
N TYR A 7 -21.66 13.09 13.69
CA TYR A 7 -22.35 12.29 14.70
C TYR A 7 -23.29 13.16 15.54
N GLU A 8 -22.84 14.37 15.92
CA GLU A 8 -23.67 15.36 16.60
C GLU A 8 -24.93 15.70 15.78
N LYS A 9 -24.79 16.08 14.50
CA LYS A 9 -25.94 16.41 13.64
C LYS A 9 -26.88 15.22 13.45
N LEU A 10 -26.34 14.00 13.35
CA LEU A 10 -27.14 12.78 13.22
C LEU A 10 -28.02 12.53 14.43
N THR A 11 -27.45 12.66 15.63
CA THR A 11 -28.14 12.38 16.90
C THR A 11 -29.18 13.44 17.28
N THR A 12 -29.22 14.58 16.58
CA THR A 12 -30.35 15.53 16.67
C THR A 12 -31.66 14.99 16.06
N LEU A 13 -31.56 13.98 15.18
CA LEU A 13 -32.72 13.34 14.57
C LEU A 13 -33.25 12.23 15.49
N THR A 14 -34.57 12.21 15.73
CA THR A 14 -35.24 11.24 16.62
C THR A 14 -34.83 9.78 16.44
N PRO A 15 -34.63 9.26 15.20
CA PRO A 15 -34.23 7.86 15.00
C PRO A 15 -32.82 7.52 15.50
N PHE A 16 -31.95 8.51 15.71
CA PHE A 16 -30.55 8.32 16.10
C PHE A 16 -30.24 8.92 17.48
N ALA A 17 -31.27 9.34 18.22
CA ALA A 17 -31.16 9.82 19.59
C ALA A 17 -31.33 8.65 20.60
N PRO A 18 -30.77 8.76 21.82
CA PRO A 18 -29.88 9.83 22.30
C PRO A 18 -28.44 9.65 21.81
N ALA A 19 -27.66 10.74 21.82
CA ALA A 19 -26.22 10.67 21.57
C ALA A 19 -25.49 9.86 22.66
N LEU A 20 -24.33 9.31 22.29
CA LEU A 20 -23.38 8.77 23.27
C LEU A 20 -22.97 9.87 24.25
N THR A 21 -22.94 9.53 25.54
CA THR A 21 -22.50 10.44 26.62
C THR A 21 -20.98 10.53 26.71
N ASP A 22 -20.27 9.54 26.17
CA ASP A 22 -18.81 9.55 26.08
C ASP A 22 -18.39 10.26 24.79
N GLU A 23 -17.81 11.45 24.95
CA GLU A 23 -17.35 12.30 23.86
C GLU A 23 -16.23 11.63 23.04
N GLN A 24 -15.32 10.88 23.67
CA GLN A 24 -14.25 10.19 22.94
C GLN A 24 -14.82 9.06 22.09
N ALA A 25 -15.77 8.30 22.64
CA ALA A 25 -16.44 7.25 21.87
C ALA A 25 -17.23 7.83 20.68
N ALA A 26 -17.95 8.95 20.89
CA ALA A 26 -18.67 9.65 19.84
C ALA A 26 -17.73 10.14 18.71
N GLU A 27 -16.60 10.75 19.08
CA GLU A 27 -15.59 11.21 18.14
C GLU A 27 -14.98 10.04 17.36
N GLN A 28 -14.62 8.95 18.03
CA GLN A 28 -14.03 7.77 17.39
C GLN A 28 -14.98 7.13 16.39
N VAL A 29 -16.28 7.04 16.68
CA VAL A 29 -17.28 6.56 15.71
C VAL A 29 -17.30 7.44 14.46
N GLU A 30 -17.31 8.77 14.63
CA GLU A 30 -17.30 9.69 13.50
C GLU A 30 -16.01 9.56 12.66
N ILE A 31 -14.86 9.51 13.31
CA ILE A 31 -13.55 9.31 12.65
C ILE A 31 -13.54 8.00 11.88
N GLN A 32 -13.90 6.88 12.54
CA GLN A 32 -13.89 5.57 11.91
C GLN A 32 -14.75 5.54 10.66
N VAL A 33 -15.98 6.06 10.72
CA VAL A 33 -16.90 6.06 9.56
C VAL A 33 -16.40 6.98 8.43
N LYS A 34 -15.85 8.16 8.76
CA LYS A 34 -15.31 9.09 7.76
C LYS A 34 -14.09 8.50 7.04
N TYR A 35 -13.20 7.86 7.78
CA TYR A 35 -11.92 7.38 7.26
C TYR A 35 -11.90 5.90 6.87
N GLU A 36 -12.96 5.13 7.15
CA GLU A 36 -13.05 3.69 6.91
C GLU A 36 -12.54 3.28 5.53
N GLY A 37 -12.95 4.00 4.48
CA GLY A 37 -12.56 3.69 3.09
C GLY A 37 -11.09 4.01 2.80
N TYR A 38 -10.54 5.05 3.42
CA TYR A 38 -9.14 5.44 3.26
C TYR A 38 -8.24 4.47 4.02
N ILE A 39 -8.61 4.13 5.26
CA ILE A 39 -7.89 3.16 6.10
C ILE A 39 -7.90 1.79 5.43
N ALA A 40 -9.05 1.32 4.96
CA ALA A 40 -9.15 0.04 4.25
C ALA A 40 -8.25 0.00 3.00
N ARG A 41 -8.21 1.10 2.23
CA ARG A 41 -7.33 1.21 1.05
C ARG A 41 -5.85 1.19 1.42
N GLN A 42 -5.44 1.95 2.43
CA GLN A 42 -4.05 1.94 2.90
C GLN A 42 -3.66 0.56 3.44
N GLN A 43 -4.55 -0.13 4.15
CA GLN A 43 -4.31 -1.47 4.66
C GLN A 43 -4.06 -2.47 3.51
N ASP A 44 -4.88 -2.44 2.45
CA ASP A 44 -4.69 -3.27 1.25
C ASP A 44 -3.37 -2.96 0.52
N GLU A 45 -2.96 -1.69 0.46
CA GLU A 45 -1.66 -1.29 -0.10
C GLU A 45 -0.49 -1.83 0.73
N ILE A 46 -0.56 -1.73 2.07
CA ILE A 46 0.43 -2.28 3.00
C ILE A 46 0.52 -3.80 2.85
N GLU A 47 -0.60 -4.52 2.83
CA GLU A 47 -0.62 -5.98 2.68
C GLU A 47 -0.01 -6.45 1.36
N LYS A 48 -0.25 -5.73 0.25
CA LYS A 48 0.40 -6.01 -1.03
C LYS A 48 1.91 -5.84 -0.97
N GLN A 49 2.39 -4.80 -0.27
CA GLN A 49 3.82 -4.55 -0.10
C GLN A 49 4.46 -5.64 0.77
N LEU A 50 3.87 -5.94 1.92
CA LEU A 50 4.34 -6.97 2.87
C LEU A 50 4.40 -8.36 2.23
N ARG A 51 3.37 -8.72 1.44
CA ARG A 51 3.32 -10.02 0.74
C ARG A 51 4.54 -10.27 -0.16
N ASN A 52 5.11 -9.21 -0.72
CA ASN A 52 6.24 -9.31 -1.64
C ASN A 52 7.58 -8.92 -0.99
N GLU A 53 7.59 -8.49 0.27
CA GLU A 53 8.79 -8.03 0.98
C GLU A 53 9.97 -9.02 0.87
N ASN A 54 9.65 -10.31 1.03
CA ASN A 54 10.62 -11.41 1.04
C ASN A 54 10.84 -12.05 -0.34
N THR A 55 10.25 -11.51 -1.41
CA THR A 55 10.48 -12.02 -2.76
C THR A 55 11.94 -11.80 -3.13
N LEU A 56 12.68 -12.89 -3.29
CA LEU A 56 14.10 -12.87 -3.59
C LEU A 56 14.36 -12.42 -5.03
N LEU A 57 15.46 -11.69 -5.20
CA LEU A 57 15.96 -11.22 -6.48
C LEU A 57 17.29 -11.92 -6.78
N PRO A 58 17.49 -12.45 -8.00
CA PRO A 58 18.77 -13.04 -8.38
C PRO A 58 19.90 -12.00 -8.32
N ALA A 59 21.02 -12.34 -7.68
CA ALA A 59 22.18 -11.44 -7.59
C ALA A 59 22.75 -11.06 -8.96
N THR A 60 22.54 -11.91 -9.97
CA THR A 60 23.00 -11.72 -11.35
C THR A 60 21.99 -10.99 -12.24
N LEU A 61 20.82 -10.60 -11.72
CA LEU A 61 19.79 -9.92 -12.49
C LEU A 61 20.32 -8.59 -13.04
N ASP A 62 20.25 -8.39 -14.36
CA ASP A 62 20.44 -7.08 -14.99
C ASP A 62 19.08 -6.39 -15.15
N TYR A 63 18.86 -5.33 -14.38
CA TYR A 63 17.61 -4.58 -14.38
C TYR A 63 17.32 -3.84 -15.69
N ARG A 64 18.29 -3.75 -16.62
CA ARG A 64 18.05 -3.28 -17.99
C ARG A 64 17.08 -4.17 -18.77
N GLN A 65 16.94 -5.44 -18.37
CA GLN A 65 16.01 -6.39 -18.99
C GLN A 65 14.56 -6.17 -18.56
N VAL A 66 14.31 -5.32 -17.56
CA VAL A 66 12.98 -5.03 -17.02
C VAL A 66 12.39 -3.84 -17.75
N SER A 67 11.55 -4.11 -18.74
CA SER A 67 10.90 -3.05 -19.53
C SER A 67 9.98 -2.19 -18.67
N GLY A 68 10.06 -0.87 -18.87
CA GLY A 68 9.25 0.14 -18.18
C GLY A 68 9.92 0.80 -16.97
N LEU A 69 11.08 0.31 -16.51
CA LEU A 69 11.88 1.03 -15.52
C LEU A 69 12.58 2.23 -16.17
N SER A 70 12.72 3.33 -15.42
CA SER A 70 13.51 4.48 -15.87
C SER A 70 15.01 4.18 -15.79
N ASN A 71 15.82 4.92 -16.56
CA ASN A 71 17.28 4.79 -16.50
C ASN A 71 17.85 5.02 -15.10
N GLU A 72 17.27 5.95 -14.34
CA GLU A 72 17.68 6.21 -12.95
C GLU A 72 17.42 4.99 -12.04
N VAL A 73 16.23 4.41 -12.14
CA VAL A 73 15.86 3.22 -11.35
C VAL A 73 16.73 2.02 -11.76
N ILE A 74 16.94 1.82 -13.06
CA ILE A 74 17.81 0.77 -13.58
C ILE A 74 19.23 0.91 -13.02
N ALA A 75 19.79 2.13 -13.07
CA ALA A 75 21.12 2.41 -12.54
C ALA A 75 21.20 2.08 -11.04
N LYS A 76 20.25 2.59 -10.25
CA LYS A 76 20.19 2.34 -8.80
C LYS A 76 20.06 0.86 -8.44
N LEU A 77 19.16 0.13 -9.10
CA LEU A 77 18.97 -1.30 -8.82
C LEU A 77 20.17 -2.14 -9.25
N ASN A 78 20.83 -1.78 -10.35
CA ASN A 78 22.05 -2.46 -10.79
C ASN A 78 23.27 -2.14 -9.92
N ASP A 79 23.35 -0.94 -9.34
CA ASP A 79 24.40 -0.53 -8.41
C ASP A 79 24.23 -1.21 -7.05
N HIS A 80 23.03 -1.11 -6.46
CA HIS A 80 22.75 -1.67 -5.13
C HIS A 80 22.58 -3.19 -5.09
N LYS A 81 22.22 -3.83 -6.22
CA LYS A 81 21.93 -5.28 -6.32
C LYS A 81 21.12 -5.82 -5.13
N PRO A 82 19.88 -5.32 -4.90
CA PRO A 82 19.08 -5.76 -3.77
C PRO A 82 18.78 -7.26 -3.84
N ALA A 83 18.84 -7.93 -2.68
CA ALA A 83 18.54 -9.36 -2.53
C ALA A 83 17.04 -9.66 -2.48
N SER A 84 16.20 -8.66 -2.20
CA SER A 84 14.74 -8.82 -2.19
C SER A 84 14.00 -7.58 -2.69
N ILE A 85 12.72 -7.76 -3.03
CA ILE A 85 11.80 -6.66 -3.37
C ILE A 85 11.67 -5.67 -2.21
N GLY A 86 11.62 -6.14 -0.96
CA GLY A 86 11.60 -5.27 0.22
C GLY A 86 12.82 -4.36 0.26
N GLN A 87 14.02 -4.90 0.04
CA GLN A 87 15.24 -4.11 -0.03
C GLN A 87 15.22 -3.13 -1.21
N ALA A 88 14.78 -3.58 -2.39
CA ALA A 88 14.65 -2.72 -3.57
C ALA A 88 13.73 -1.51 -3.31
N SER A 89 12.62 -1.72 -2.59
CA SER A 89 11.64 -0.66 -2.30
C SER A 89 12.16 0.43 -1.35
N ARG A 90 13.21 0.13 -0.55
CA ARG A 90 13.84 1.08 0.37
C ARG A 90 14.96 1.90 -0.27
N ILE A 91 15.36 1.59 -1.50
CA ILE A 91 16.37 2.36 -2.22
C ILE A 91 15.79 3.73 -2.57
N SER A 92 16.47 4.81 -2.18
CA SER A 92 16.03 6.17 -2.45
C SER A 92 15.81 6.42 -3.94
N GLY A 93 14.63 6.91 -4.31
CA GLY A 93 14.21 7.15 -5.69
C GLY A 93 13.71 5.92 -6.45
N VAL A 94 13.65 4.74 -5.81
CA VAL A 94 12.84 3.62 -6.32
C VAL A 94 11.40 3.82 -5.88
N THR A 95 10.50 4.01 -6.84
CA THR A 95 9.09 4.31 -6.56
C THR A 95 8.23 3.05 -6.43
N PRO A 96 7.05 3.12 -5.77
CA PRO A 96 6.10 2.00 -5.74
C PRO A 96 5.69 1.51 -7.14
N ALA A 97 5.65 2.41 -8.12
CA ALA A 97 5.38 2.07 -9.52
C ALA A 97 6.51 1.21 -10.12
N ALA A 98 7.77 1.54 -9.86
CA ALA A 98 8.92 0.74 -10.29
C ALA A 98 8.90 -0.67 -9.68
N ILE A 99 8.55 -0.80 -8.40
CA ILE A 99 8.38 -2.10 -7.73
C ILE A 99 7.26 -2.91 -8.38
N SER A 100 6.15 -2.26 -8.73
CA SER A 100 5.03 -2.92 -9.42
C SER A 100 5.45 -3.46 -10.79
N ILE A 101 6.23 -2.68 -11.56
CA ILE A 101 6.80 -3.12 -12.85
C ILE A 101 7.72 -4.33 -12.66
N LEU A 102 8.61 -4.28 -11.68
CA LEU A 102 9.53 -5.37 -11.38
C LEU A 102 8.77 -6.65 -10.97
N LEU A 103 7.75 -6.55 -10.12
CA LEU A 103 6.90 -7.68 -9.74
C LEU A 103 6.18 -8.29 -10.95
N VAL A 104 5.62 -7.46 -11.83
CA VAL A 104 4.98 -7.94 -13.07
C VAL A 104 5.99 -8.67 -13.95
N TRP A 105 7.22 -8.15 -14.08
CA TRP A 105 8.29 -8.79 -14.83
C TRP A 105 8.68 -10.14 -14.22
N LEU A 106 8.91 -10.20 -12.90
CA LEU A 106 9.22 -11.46 -12.19
C LEU A 106 8.12 -12.51 -12.37
N LYS A 107 6.85 -12.08 -12.38
CA LYS A 107 5.71 -12.97 -12.64
C LYS A 107 5.77 -13.55 -14.04
N LYS A 108 6.09 -12.73 -15.05
CA LYS A 108 6.26 -13.17 -16.44
C LYS A 108 7.42 -14.15 -16.61
N GLN A 109 8.49 -13.99 -15.83
CA GLN A 109 9.62 -14.92 -15.81
C GLN A 109 9.38 -16.18 -14.97
N GLY A 110 8.20 -16.34 -14.36
CA GLY A 110 7.88 -17.48 -13.49
C GLY A 110 8.63 -17.48 -12.15
N MET A 111 9.25 -16.35 -11.77
CA MET A 111 10.07 -16.22 -10.56
C MET A 111 9.25 -15.87 -9.31
N LEU A 112 8.02 -15.37 -9.48
CA LEU A 112 7.07 -15.26 -8.37
C LEU A 112 6.40 -16.61 -8.15
N ARG A 113 6.73 -17.28 -7.04
CA ARG A 113 5.97 -18.45 -6.58
C ARG A 113 4.51 -18.01 -6.41
N ARG A 114 3.58 -18.78 -6.99
CA ARG A 114 2.16 -18.61 -6.67
C ARG A 114 2.04 -18.89 -5.18
N SER A 115 1.72 -17.86 -4.40
CA SER A 115 1.17 -18.07 -3.06
C SER A 115 -0.05 -18.95 -3.24
N ALA A 116 0.06 -20.21 -2.78
CA ALA A 116 -1.03 -21.17 -2.76
C ALA A 116 -2.19 -20.64 -1.91
#